data_AF-A0A1I0M6C6-F1
#
_entry.id   AF-A0A1I0M6C6-F1
#
_cell.length_a   1.000
_cell.length_b   1.000
_cell.length_c   1.000
_cell.angle_alpha   90.00
_cell.angle_beta   90.00
_cell.angle_gamma   90.00
#
_symmetry.space_group_name_H-M   'P 1'
#
loop_
_entity.id
_entity.type
_entity.pdbx_description
1 polymer ?
#
loop_
_entity_poly.entity_id
_entity_poly.type
_entity_poly.pdbx_seq_one_letter_code
_entity_poly.pdbx_strand_id
1 'polypeptide(L)'
;MSYGVSATAALVRKRYFPWLALLFSGAATACLYLLNSYLHLPLAVSVVLGTFLFLVFHNENRSVAAAAFERRPVRLKAYLVAYFVCLALSVFLAVNSHHPPGYEFYLSIALLSALLLCVLTHARTSVGCVLFLVSAGWLFLWPQVVFPNGFGGQDSYYHVSQVIRPIIEHGSVPPQTNYTYFPGHHVLVSVLSLVLDTSARRTYYFTTASVLAILSLFVYAFARLFSVDLLGRTYVTPEIAVVVYLSSSFVLRYAYQGNHLPYAIFFLMIILYLTYRVLFWSDTDSYAMYVLLLLAYLSLIVTHHYTTAMGLLLVLVLFVTSRSRRVLLVTFAAGVFTLLHWGWIADVNGLDLVVTNVVPLFRDFGFSDPTSASTDQPLSVLLYTTIGTALVLLFAQIGLLLGIRSSRVQTVSLVTVCYFLLGLIGVGVIVGTEGLSPNRIFFISQVLFLPALCASGIVLLGSRRILLFGTVTIVLVSALTVAGPAPAFETAILGNDVPNSKTFQTTNERAAIEWYDDVGDTDDRVYTSRSYVDFRTGTAMFRPHLEESTVDARMIPVADDEYNKTDIEDDEIYFHTIYDKEIGYRPELESSRRVGQAETTQISDRSVDEIRTRNDNVYSNQVVEVYK
;
A
#
# COMPACT_ATOMS: atom_id res chain seq x y z
N MET A 1 -25.78 8.15 31.96
CA MET A 1 -26.02 9.62 31.95
C MET A 1 -26.03 10.10 30.50
N SER A 2 -27.15 10.61 30.00
CA SER A 2 -27.28 11.12 28.63
C SER A 2 -26.74 12.56 28.55
N TYR A 3 -25.77 12.81 27.68
CA TYR A 3 -25.21 14.15 27.51
C TYR A 3 -26.06 15.00 26.56
N GLY A 4 -26.45 16.17 27.05
CA GLY A 4 -26.93 17.30 26.26
C GLY A 4 -25.79 17.94 25.49
N VAL A 5 -25.48 17.42 24.31
CA VAL A 5 -25.25 18.33 23.18
C VAL A 5 -26.63 18.96 22.94
N SER A 6 -26.75 20.29 22.96
CA SER A 6 -28.06 20.92 22.76
C SER A 6 -28.69 20.29 21.51
N ALA A 7 -29.95 19.85 21.60
CA ALA A 7 -30.62 19.16 20.50
C ALA A 7 -30.52 19.97 19.20
N THR A 8 -30.43 21.30 19.34
CA THR A 8 -30.11 22.29 18.30
C THR A 8 -28.73 22.11 17.66
N ALA A 9 -27.63 21.95 18.41
CA ALA A 9 -26.31 21.70 17.82
C ALA A 9 -26.24 20.35 17.09
N ALA A 10 -26.92 19.32 17.60
CA ALA A 10 -27.04 18.03 16.92
C ALA A 10 -27.91 18.11 15.65
N LEU A 11 -28.97 18.92 15.65
CA LEU A 11 -29.83 19.18 14.49
C LEU A 11 -29.10 19.99 13.40
N VAL A 12 -28.40 21.06 13.79
CA VAL A 12 -27.60 21.91 12.90
C VAL A 12 -26.51 21.08 12.23
N ARG A 13 -25.80 20.25 13.02
CA ARG A 13 -24.81 19.30 12.51
C ARG A 13 -25.40 18.33 11.48
N LYS A 14 -26.61 17.79 11.70
CA LYS A 14 -27.21 16.81 10.77
C LYS A 14 -27.73 17.44 9.47
N ARG A 15 -28.12 18.71 9.48
CA ARG A 15 -28.74 19.39 8.34
C ARG A 15 -27.74 20.14 7.45
N TYR A 16 -26.76 20.81 8.05
CA TYR A 16 -25.85 21.70 7.31
C TYR A 16 -24.48 21.11 7.03
N PHE A 17 -24.05 20.06 7.76
CA PHE A 17 -22.72 19.48 7.58
C PHE A 17 -22.44 18.99 6.15
N PRO A 18 -23.36 18.31 5.43
CA PRO A 18 -23.10 17.90 4.05
C PRO A 18 -22.83 19.09 3.11
N TRP A 19 -23.48 20.22 3.34
CA TRP A 19 -23.24 21.45 2.58
C TRP A 19 -21.89 22.09 2.92
N LEU A 20 -21.50 22.08 4.20
CA LEU A 20 -20.17 22.50 4.62
C LEU A 20 -19.10 21.59 4.01
N ALA A 21 -19.31 20.27 4.02
CA ALA A 21 -18.40 19.31 3.41
C ALA A 21 -18.25 19.56 1.90
N LEU A 22 -19.33 19.93 1.20
CA LEU A 22 -19.28 20.29 -0.22
C LEU A 22 -18.45 21.56 -0.44
N LEU A 23 -18.66 22.59 0.37
CA LEU A 23 -17.90 23.83 0.30
C LEU A 23 -16.41 23.60 0.58
N PHE A 24 -16.08 22.88 1.66
CA PHE A 24 -14.69 22.59 2.02
C PHE A 24 -13.98 21.71 0.98
N SER A 25 -14.64 20.66 0.47
CA SER A 25 -14.07 19.81 -0.57
C SER A 25 -13.90 20.56 -1.90
N GLY A 26 -14.83 21.44 -2.26
CA GLY A 26 -14.69 22.33 -3.41
C GLY A 26 -13.51 23.31 -3.26
N ALA A 27 -13.38 23.94 -2.09
CA ALA A 27 -12.26 24.83 -1.78
C ALA A 27 -10.92 24.09 -1.78
N ALA A 28 -10.86 22.88 -1.22
CA ALA A 28 -9.66 22.05 -1.24
C ALA A 28 -9.26 21.65 -2.68
N THR A 29 -10.24 21.30 -3.53
CA THR A 29 -10.00 21.00 -4.95
C THR A 29 -9.45 22.22 -5.68
N ALA A 30 -10.04 23.40 -5.46
CA ALA A 30 -9.54 24.65 -6.03
C ALA A 30 -8.12 24.98 -5.55
N CYS A 31 -7.83 24.75 -4.26
CA CYS A 31 -6.50 24.94 -3.69
C CYS A 31 -5.47 24.02 -4.35
N LEU A 32 -5.77 22.72 -4.52
CA LEU A 32 -4.88 21.79 -5.22
C LEU A 32 -4.63 22.19 -6.68
N TYR A 33 -5.65 22.73 -7.37
CA TYR A 33 -5.50 23.25 -8.72
C TYR A 33 -4.56 24.46 -8.76
N LEU A 34 -4.74 25.42 -7.85
CA LEU A 34 -3.90 26.61 -7.76
C LEU A 34 -2.45 26.28 -7.35
N LEU A 35 -2.25 25.17 -6.64
CA LEU A 35 -0.93 24.64 -6.27
C LEU A 35 -0.34 23.70 -7.34
N ASN A 36 -0.94 23.61 -8.53
CA ASN A 36 -0.51 22.71 -9.62
C ASN A 36 -0.33 21.23 -9.20
N SER A 37 -1.14 20.76 -8.25
CA SER A 37 -1.09 19.39 -7.76
C SER A 37 -2.07 18.49 -8.53
N TYR A 38 -1.85 18.34 -9.84
CA TYR A 38 -2.85 17.73 -10.74
C TYR A 38 -3.07 16.24 -10.49
N LEU A 39 -2.06 15.52 -10.00
CA LEU A 39 -2.20 14.12 -9.57
C LEU A 39 -3.26 13.93 -8.48
N HIS A 40 -3.47 14.92 -7.59
CA HIS A 40 -4.43 14.82 -6.50
C HIS A 40 -5.84 15.31 -6.88
N LEU A 41 -6.00 15.98 -8.04
CA LEU A 41 -7.28 16.55 -8.46
C LEU A 41 -8.37 15.49 -8.65
N PRO A 42 -8.16 14.35 -9.34
CA PRO A 42 -9.22 13.34 -9.50
C PRO A 42 -9.71 12.81 -8.15
N LEU A 43 -8.81 12.66 -7.17
CA LEU A 43 -9.14 12.25 -5.81
C LEU A 43 -10.02 13.31 -5.12
N ALA A 44 -9.65 14.58 -5.19
CA ALA A 44 -10.43 15.67 -4.59
C ALA A 44 -11.81 15.85 -5.24
N VAL A 45 -11.86 15.80 -6.58
CA VAL A 45 -13.12 15.83 -7.36
C VAL A 45 -14.04 14.68 -6.96
N SER A 46 -13.50 13.48 -6.72
CA SER A 46 -14.30 12.33 -6.28
C SER A 46 -14.99 12.56 -4.92
N VAL A 47 -14.36 13.29 -4.00
CA VAL A 47 -14.96 13.68 -2.71
C VAL A 47 -16.09 14.70 -2.92
N VAL A 48 -15.91 15.65 -3.84
CA VAL A 48 -16.98 16.59 -4.22
C VAL A 48 -18.17 15.84 -4.81
N LEU A 49 -17.92 14.94 -5.77
CA LEU A 49 -18.94 14.12 -6.41
C LEU A 49 -19.66 13.20 -5.41
N GLY A 50 -18.92 12.54 -4.51
CA GLY A 50 -19.51 11.72 -3.44
C GLY A 50 -20.42 12.53 -2.51
N THR A 51 -20.02 13.76 -2.19
CA THR A 51 -20.85 14.69 -1.38
C THR A 51 -22.11 15.10 -2.12
N PHE A 52 -21.99 15.42 -3.42
CA PHE A 52 -23.13 15.75 -4.27
C PHE A 52 -24.11 14.57 -4.39
N LEU A 53 -23.63 13.37 -4.70
CA LEU A 53 -24.45 12.16 -4.79
C LEU A 53 -25.16 11.87 -3.46
N PHE A 54 -24.48 12.05 -2.33
CA PHE A 54 -25.12 11.95 -1.03
C PHE A 54 -26.28 12.96 -0.88
N LEU A 55 -26.08 14.22 -1.22
CA LEU A 55 -27.13 15.25 -1.15
C LEU A 55 -28.36 14.89 -2.01
N VAL A 56 -28.15 14.32 -3.20
CA VAL A 56 -29.23 13.88 -4.10
C VAL A 56 -29.99 12.68 -3.52
N PHE A 57 -29.28 11.62 -3.11
CA PHE A 57 -29.90 10.32 -2.82
C PHE A 57 -30.22 10.06 -1.34
N HIS A 58 -29.75 10.88 -0.39
CA HIS A 58 -29.92 10.58 1.04
C HIS A 58 -31.37 10.54 1.54
N ASN A 59 -32.30 11.21 0.85
CA ASN A 59 -33.71 11.29 1.25
C ASN A 59 -34.56 10.12 0.74
N GLU A 60 -34.14 9.41 -0.30
CA GLU A 60 -34.92 8.36 -0.95
C GLU A 60 -34.99 7.06 -0.13
N ASN A 61 -34.11 6.89 0.86
CA ASN A 61 -33.87 5.60 1.51
C ASN A 61 -34.48 5.46 2.93
N ARG A 62 -35.65 6.07 3.19
CA ARG A 62 -36.39 5.83 4.46
C ARG A 62 -36.80 4.35 4.67
N SER A 63 -36.73 3.51 3.63
CA SER A 63 -37.19 2.11 3.63
C SER A 63 -36.14 1.10 3.13
N VAL A 64 -34.87 1.26 3.49
CA VAL A 64 -33.90 0.14 3.34
C VAL A 64 -34.23 -0.92 4.38
N ALA A 65 -35.28 -1.70 4.11
CA ALA A 65 -35.45 -3.00 4.72
C ALA A 65 -34.22 -3.81 4.31
N ALA A 66 -33.50 -4.34 5.30
CA ALA A 66 -32.33 -5.17 5.07
C ALA A 66 -32.68 -6.23 4.03
N ALA A 67 -32.17 -6.08 2.81
CA ALA A 67 -32.21 -7.14 1.83
C ALA A 67 -31.23 -8.19 2.33
N ALA A 68 -31.68 -9.03 3.26
CA ALA A 68 -30.95 -10.23 3.62
C ALA A 68 -30.74 -11.01 2.32
N PHE A 69 -29.48 -11.23 1.94
CA PHE A 69 -29.18 -12.02 0.75
C PHE A 69 -29.82 -13.40 0.92
N GLU A 70 -30.85 -13.69 0.14
CA GLU A 70 -31.45 -15.03 0.14
C GLU A 70 -30.39 -16.04 -0.31
N ARG A 71 -30.00 -16.94 0.60
CA ARG A 71 -29.07 -18.02 0.28
C ARG A 71 -29.74 -19.00 -0.69
N ARG A 72 -29.41 -18.89 -1.98
CA ARG A 72 -29.86 -19.81 -3.03
C ARG A 72 -28.75 -20.81 -3.40
N PRO A 73 -28.83 -22.08 -2.99
CA PRO A 73 -27.74 -23.05 -3.14
C PRO A 73 -27.39 -23.38 -4.61
N VAL A 74 -28.34 -23.27 -5.54
CA VAL A 74 -28.10 -23.49 -6.97
C VAL A 74 -27.17 -22.42 -7.57
N ARG A 75 -27.31 -21.16 -7.12
CA ARG A 75 -26.44 -20.05 -7.59
C ARG A 75 -25.02 -20.18 -7.06
N LEU A 76 -24.86 -20.69 -5.84
CA LEU A 76 -23.54 -20.87 -5.23
C LEU A 76 -22.65 -21.81 -6.05
N LYS A 77 -23.17 -22.92 -6.57
CA LYS A 77 -22.39 -23.84 -7.43
C LYS A 77 -21.86 -23.13 -8.68
N ALA A 78 -22.71 -22.35 -9.36
CA ALA A 78 -22.31 -21.58 -10.53
C ALA A 78 -21.23 -20.54 -10.18
N TYR A 79 -21.38 -19.82 -9.06
CA TYR A 79 -20.38 -18.86 -8.58
C TYR A 79 -19.05 -19.53 -8.24
N LEU A 80 -19.06 -20.71 -7.63
CA LEU A 80 -17.84 -21.46 -7.33
C LEU A 80 -17.12 -21.91 -8.60
N VAL A 81 -17.84 -22.47 -9.57
CA VAL A 81 -17.25 -22.86 -10.86
C VAL A 81 -16.64 -21.65 -11.56
N ALA A 82 -17.39 -20.55 -11.67
CA ALA A 82 -16.89 -19.31 -12.27
C ALA A 82 -15.68 -18.76 -11.51
N TYR A 83 -15.68 -18.82 -10.17
CA TYR A 83 -14.58 -18.36 -9.33
C TYR A 83 -13.30 -19.14 -9.63
N PHE A 84 -13.37 -20.48 -9.65
CA PHE A 84 -12.19 -21.31 -9.93
C PHE A 84 -11.72 -21.17 -11.39
N VAL A 85 -12.63 -20.97 -12.35
CA VAL A 85 -12.26 -20.67 -13.73
C VAL A 85 -11.53 -19.33 -13.83
N CYS A 86 -12.02 -18.27 -13.17
CA CYS A 86 -11.35 -16.97 -13.16
C CYS A 86 -9.99 -17.04 -12.45
N LEU A 87 -9.89 -17.78 -11.35
CA LEU A 87 -8.62 -18.01 -10.64
C LEU A 87 -7.62 -18.74 -11.53
N ALA A 88 -8.03 -19.85 -12.15
CA ALA A 88 -7.18 -20.62 -13.06
C ALA A 88 -6.74 -19.77 -14.26
N LEU A 89 -7.67 -19.00 -14.85
CA LEU A 89 -7.36 -18.09 -15.94
C LEU A 89 -6.39 -17.00 -15.50
N SER A 90 -6.56 -16.39 -14.32
CA SER A 90 -5.64 -15.37 -13.83
C SER A 90 -4.24 -15.91 -13.58
N VAL A 91 -4.12 -17.15 -13.07
CA VAL A 91 -2.83 -17.81 -12.88
C VAL A 91 -2.18 -18.14 -14.23
N PHE A 92 -2.95 -18.72 -15.16
CA PHE A 92 -2.48 -19.04 -16.50
C PHE A 92 -1.97 -17.80 -17.24
N LEU A 93 -2.73 -16.70 -17.19
CA LEU A 93 -2.35 -15.44 -17.85
C LEU A 93 -1.11 -14.83 -17.20
N ALA A 94 -1.01 -14.82 -15.86
CA ALA A 94 0.16 -14.28 -15.17
C ALA A 94 1.46 -15.01 -15.52
N VAL A 95 1.41 -16.35 -15.60
CA VAL A 95 2.59 -17.19 -15.87
C VAL A 95 3.01 -17.15 -17.34
N ASN A 96 2.07 -16.91 -18.26
CA ASN A 96 2.34 -16.94 -19.72
C ASN A 96 2.37 -15.54 -20.38
N SER A 97 2.13 -14.46 -19.65
CA SER A 97 2.20 -13.11 -20.20
C SER A 97 3.64 -12.61 -20.30
N HIS A 98 3.97 -11.93 -21.40
CA HIS A 98 5.12 -11.01 -21.43
C HIS A 98 4.80 -9.82 -20.52
N HIS A 99 5.81 -9.23 -19.89
CA HIS A 99 5.60 -8.14 -18.93
C HIS A 99 5.51 -6.78 -19.63
N PRO A 100 4.56 -5.91 -19.23
CA PRO A 100 3.52 -6.08 -18.21
C PRO A 100 2.37 -7.01 -18.66
N PRO A 101 1.64 -7.68 -17.73
CA PRO A 101 0.49 -8.54 -18.08
C PRO A 101 -0.57 -7.81 -18.92
N GLY A 102 -1.28 -8.54 -19.79
CA GLY A 102 -2.34 -8.00 -20.64
C GLY A 102 -3.65 -7.64 -19.90
N TYR A 103 -4.58 -6.95 -20.59
CA TYR A 103 -5.88 -6.53 -20.04
C TYR A 103 -6.71 -7.71 -19.52
N GLU A 104 -6.59 -8.88 -20.15
CA GLU A 104 -7.30 -10.11 -19.80
C GLU A 104 -6.99 -10.57 -18.38
N PHE A 105 -5.73 -10.38 -17.94
CA PHE A 105 -5.29 -10.73 -16.60
C PHE A 105 -6.03 -9.89 -15.55
N TYR A 106 -6.04 -8.56 -15.70
CA TYR A 106 -6.72 -7.67 -14.74
C TYR A 106 -8.23 -7.86 -14.74
N LEU A 107 -8.83 -8.13 -15.91
CA LEU A 107 -10.25 -8.45 -15.99
C LEU A 107 -10.57 -9.75 -15.24
N SER A 108 -9.72 -10.78 -15.36
CA SER A 108 -9.90 -12.04 -14.63
C SER A 108 -9.80 -11.85 -13.11
N ILE A 109 -8.89 -11.00 -12.63
CA ILE A 109 -8.79 -10.63 -11.22
C ILE A 109 -10.02 -9.84 -10.75
N ALA A 110 -10.49 -8.89 -11.56
CA ALA A 110 -11.66 -8.10 -11.22
C ALA A 110 -12.93 -8.97 -11.09
N LEU A 111 -13.10 -9.92 -12.02
CA LEU A 111 -14.17 -10.91 -11.97
C LEU A 111 -14.00 -11.85 -10.77
N LEU A 112 -12.77 -12.28 -10.45
CA LEU A 112 -12.47 -13.09 -9.27
C LEU A 112 -12.91 -12.38 -7.97
N SER A 113 -12.59 -11.09 -7.82
CA SER A 113 -12.99 -10.27 -6.67
C SER A 113 -14.51 -10.14 -6.56
N ALA A 114 -15.19 -9.90 -7.68
CA ALA A 114 -16.65 -9.84 -7.74
C ALA A 114 -17.33 -11.17 -7.40
N LEU A 115 -16.78 -12.29 -7.90
CA LEU A 115 -17.26 -13.64 -7.59
C LEU A 115 -16.99 -13.99 -6.12
N LEU A 116 -15.88 -13.53 -5.54
CA LEU A 116 -15.63 -13.66 -4.11
C LEU A 116 -16.73 -13.01 -3.28
N LEU A 117 -17.19 -11.79 -3.62
CA LEU A 117 -18.35 -11.18 -2.96
C LEU A 117 -19.60 -12.07 -3.06
N CYS A 118 -19.88 -12.60 -4.25
CA CYS A 118 -21.04 -13.47 -4.48
C CYS A 118 -20.95 -14.76 -3.65
N VAL A 119 -19.76 -15.32 -3.50
CA VAL A 119 -19.54 -16.50 -2.67
C VAL A 119 -19.65 -16.18 -1.18
N LEU A 120 -19.02 -15.11 -0.70
CA LEU A 120 -19.08 -14.70 0.71
C LEU A 120 -20.51 -14.44 1.18
N THR A 121 -21.38 -13.93 0.30
CA THR A 121 -22.79 -13.68 0.60
C THR A 121 -23.66 -14.96 0.63
N HIS A 122 -23.31 -16.00 -0.12
CA HIS A 122 -24.14 -17.20 -0.29
C HIS A 122 -23.61 -18.47 0.39
N ALA A 123 -22.30 -18.56 0.65
CA ALA A 123 -21.64 -19.74 1.19
C ALA A 123 -21.77 -19.85 2.71
N ARG A 124 -21.41 -21.03 3.24
CA ARG A 124 -21.11 -21.18 4.67
C ARG A 124 -19.84 -20.39 5.00
N THR A 125 -19.77 -19.85 6.22
CA THR A 125 -18.66 -19.01 6.66
C THR A 125 -17.30 -19.68 6.46
N SER A 126 -17.17 -20.98 6.76
CA SER A 126 -15.89 -21.70 6.58
C SER A 126 -15.42 -21.73 5.12
N VAL A 127 -16.32 -22.03 4.17
CA VAL A 127 -16.00 -22.03 2.74
C VAL A 127 -15.64 -20.62 2.27
N GLY A 128 -16.41 -19.61 2.70
CA GLY A 128 -16.11 -18.21 2.42
C GLY A 128 -14.73 -17.78 2.92
N CYS A 129 -14.36 -18.15 4.14
CA CYS A 129 -13.04 -17.86 4.72
C CYS A 129 -11.90 -18.51 3.92
N VAL A 130 -12.04 -19.77 3.53
CA VAL A 130 -11.01 -20.45 2.73
C VAL A 130 -10.81 -19.76 1.39
N LEU A 131 -11.90 -19.47 0.67
CA LEU A 131 -11.82 -18.81 -0.64
C LEU A 131 -11.34 -17.36 -0.54
N PHE A 132 -11.68 -16.67 0.56
CA PHE A 132 -11.08 -15.38 0.87
C PHE A 132 -9.56 -15.49 1.02
N LEU A 133 -9.05 -16.46 1.80
CA LEU A 133 -7.62 -16.65 1.98
C LEU A 133 -6.91 -17.01 0.68
N VAL A 134 -7.54 -17.84 -0.18
CA VAL A 134 -7.03 -18.15 -1.52
C VAL A 134 -6.94 -16.90 -2.38
N SER A 135 -8.01 -16.08 -2.41
CA SER A 135 -8.00 -14.81 -3.15
C SER A 135 -6.99 -13.82 -2.61
N ALA A 136 -6.86 -13.70 -1.28
CA ALA A 136 -5.91 -12.80 -0.65
C ALA A 136 -4.47 -13.24 -0.95
N GLY A 137 -4.18 -14.54 -0.81
CA GLY A 137 -2.88 -15.12 -1.15
C GLY A 137 -2.53 -14.86 -2.61
N TRP A 138 -3.45 -15.15 -3.54
CA TRP A 138 -3.22 -14.89 -4.96
C TRP A 138 -3.03 -13.40 -5.25
N LEU A 139 -3.95 -12.54 -4.81
CA LEU A 139 -3.87 -11.10 -5.04
C LEU A 139 -2.60 -10.49 -4.48
N PHE A 140 -2.14 -10.91 -3.29
CA PHE A 140 -0.97 -10.31 -2.64
C PHE A 140 0.36 -10.89 -3.11
N LEU A 141 0.39 -12.13 -3.59
CA LEU A 141 1.63 -12.85 -3.90
C LEU A 141 1.82 -13.17 -5.38
N TRP A 142 0.86 -12.87 -6.26
CA TRP A 142 1.05 -13.14 -7.69
C TRP A 142 2.36 -12.54 -8.28
N PRO A 143 2.86 -11.35 -7.87
CA PRO A 143 4.14 -10.86 -8.40
C PRO A 143 5.31 -11.74 -7.97
N GLN A 144 5.25 -12.32 -6.76
CA GLN A 144 6.26 -13.26 -6.27
C GLN A 144 6.20 -14.62 -6.98
N VAL A 145 5.04 -14.99 -7.53
CA VAL A 145 4.88 -16.20 -8.36
C VAL A 145 5.47 -15.99 -9.74
N VAL A 146 5.26 -14.79 -10.31
CA VAL A 146 5.74 -14.41 -11.64
C VAL A 146 7.24 -14.12 -11.64
N PHE A 147 7.74 -13.44 -10.60
CA PHE A 147 9.14 -13.08 -10.42
C PHE A 147 9.73 -13.75 -9.17
N PRO A 148 9.94 -15.08 -9.20
CA PRO A 148 10.38 -15.84 -8.03
C PRO A 148 11.79 -15.50 -7.54
N ASN A 149 12.60 -14.87 -8.41
CA ASN A 149 13.93 -14.38 -8.05
C ASN A 149 13.88 -13.03 -7.33
N GLY A 150 12.76 -12.30 -7.42
CA GLY A 150 12.53 -11.10 -6.62
C GLY A 150 11.59 -10.14 -7.32
N PHE A 151 10.60 -9.67 -6.58
CA PHE A 151 9.80 -8.48 -6.88
C PHE A 151 9.70 -7.70 -5.57
N GLY A 152 10.35 -6.55 -5.46
CA GLY A 152 10.63 -5.97 -4.16
C GLY A 152 10.76 -4.47 -4.17
N GLY A 153 10.09 -3.80 -3.23
CA GLY A 153 10.27 -2.37 -3.06
C GLY A 153 11.67 -2.03 -2.56
N GLN A 154 12.00 -0.76 -2.73
CA GLN A 154 13.22 -0.10 -2.34
C GLN A 154 13.75 -0.52 -0.94
N ASP A 155 12.87 -0.47 0.07
CA ASP A 155 13.24 -0.78 1.46
C ASP A 155 13.36 -2.29 1.74
N SER A 156 12.71 -3.14 0.94
CA SER A 156 12.63 -4.59 1.21
C SER A 156 14.01 -5.25 1.18
N TYR A 157 14.86 -4.78 0.27
CA TYR A 157 16.24 -5.23 0.15
C TYR A 157 17.03 -5.01 1.43
N TYR A 158 17.05 -3.76 1.91
CA TYR A 158 17.74 -3.35 3.13
C TYR A 158 17.31 -4.23 4.32
N HIS A 159 16.01 -4.50 4.45
CA HIS A 159 15.49 -5.34 5.52
C HIS A 159 15.96 -6.80 5.43
N VAL A 160 15.93 -7.39 4.24
CA VAL A 160 16.31 -8.79 4.03
C VAL A 160 17.82 -8.97 4.21
N SER A 161 18.62 -8.14 3.54
CA SER A 161 20.06 -8.34 3.39
C SER A 161 20.89 -7.79 4.54
N GLN A 162 20.49 -6.65 5.10
CA GLN A 162 21.28 -5.96 6.13
C GLN A 162 20.78 -6.20 7.55
N VAL A 163 19.59 -6.79 7.71
CA VAL A 163 19.01 -7.02 9.04
C VAL A 163 18.61 -8.48 9.23
N ILE A 164 17.72 -9.03 8.41
CA ILE A 164 17.20 -10.40 8.60
C ILE A 164 18.29 -11.45 8.39
N ARG A 165 19.04 -11.38 7.27
CA ARG A 165 20.11 -12.33 6.98
C ARG A 165 21.20 -12.33 8.07
N PRO A 166 21.73 -11.18 8.52
CA PRO A 166 22.65 -11.15 9.67
C PRO A 166 22.07 -11.71 10.97
N ILE A 167 20.77 -11.51 11.26
CA ILE A 167 20.14 -12.14 12.43
C ILE A 167 20.15 -13.66 12.31
N ILE A 168 19.86 -14.19 11.12
CA ILE A 168 19.87 -15.64 10.84
C ILE A 168 21.30 -16.20 10.96
N GLU A 169 22.29 -15.50 10.39
CA GLU A 169 23.69 -15.97 10.32
C GLU A 169 24.46 -15.81 11.64
N HIS A 170 24.18 -14.75 12.42
CA HIS A 170 24.94 -14.41 13.63
C HIS A 170 24.14 -14.54 14.92
N GLY A 171 22.82 -14.74 14.85
CA GLY A 171 21.95 -14.87 16.03
C GLY A 171 21.73 -13.55 16.80
N SER A 172 22.13 -12.40 16.24
CA SER A 172 22.01 -11.09 16.88
C SER A 172 21.58 -10.01 15.90
N VAL A 173 20.87 -8.99 16.41
CA VAL A 173 20.50 -7.81 15.63
C VAL A 173 21.78 -7.03 15.28
N PRO A 174 22.05 -6.75 13.99
CA PRO A 174 23.26 -6.06 13.58
C PRO A 174 23.28 -4.61 14.11
N PRO A 175 24.42 -4.15 14.66
CA PRO A 175 24.57 -2.78 15.15
C PRO A 175 24.61 -1.78 14.00
N GLN A 176 24.35 -0.51 14.29
CA GLN A 176 24.47 0.63 13.35
C GLN A 176 23.55 0.56 12.12
N THR A 177 22.49 -0.26 12.18
CA THR A 177 21.41 -0.24 11.20
C THR A 177 20.31 0.74 11.65
N ASN A 178 19.56 1.33 10.71
CA ASN A 178 18.37 2.16 10.98
C ASN A 178 17.29 1.45 11.83
N TYR A 179 17.36 0.12 11.93
CA TYR A 179 16.38 -0.72 12.63
C TYR A 179 16.97 -1.46 13.83
N THR A 180 18.20 -1.14 14.24
CA THR A 180 18.86 -1.74 15.43
C THR A 180 17.96 -1.66 16.66
N TYR A 181 17.26 -0.53 16.83
CA TYR A 181 16.38 -0.26 17.97
C TYR A 181 14.91 -0.55 17.69
N PHE A 182 14.58 -1.00 16.47
CA PHE A 182 13.23 -1.40 16.06
C PHE A 182 13.20 -2.77 15.35
N PRO A 183 13.82 -3.83 15.91
CA PRO A 183 14.03 -5.08 15.18
C PRO A 183 12.83 -6.03 15.22
N GLY A 184 11.69 -5.63 15.80
CA GLY A 184 10.60 -6.54 16.16
C GLY A 184 10.11 -7.41 14.99
N HIS A 185 9.89 -6.81 13.81
CA HIS A 185 9.46 -7.57 12.63
C HIS A 185 10.61 -8.36 11.98
N HIS A 186 11.85 -7.87 12.04
CA HIS A 186 13.01 -8.61 11.53
C HIS A 186 13.24 -9.90 12.31
N VAL A 187 13.13 -9.84 13.64
CA VAL A 187 13.23 -11.02 14.51
C VAL A 187 12.12 -12.02 14.19
N LEU A 188 10.88 -11.55 14.03
CA LEU A 188 9.76 -12.41 13.64
C LEU A 188 10.04 -13.15 12.32
N VAL A 189 10.46 -12.41 11.29
CA VAL A 189 10.74 -13.00 9.97
C VAL A 189 11.93 -13.95 10.03
N SER A 190 12.98 -13.61 10.78
CA SER A 190 14.16 -14.47 10.96
C SER A 190 13.79 -15.80 11.62
N VAL A 191 13.01 -15.76 12.70
CA VAL A 191 12.51 -16.97 13.37
C VAL A 191 11.65 -17.80 12.44
N LEU A 192 10.73 -17.18 11.69
CA LEU A 192 9.91 -17.88 10.71
C LEU A 192 10.77 -18.53 9.61
N SER A 193 11.83 -17.86 9.16
CA SER A 193 12.74 -18.39 8.13
C SER A 193 13.45 -19.64 8.62
N LEU A 194 13.93 -19.62 9.88
CA LEU A 194 14.59 -20.74 10.52
C LEU A 194 13.63 -21.92 10.79
N VAL A 195 12.40 -21.63 11.20
CA VAL A 195 11.39 -22.66 11.51
C VAL A 195 10.85 -23.34 10.25
N LEU A 196 10.66 -22.57 9.18
CA LEU A 196 10.12 -23.07 7.91
C LEU A 196 11.19 -23.63 6.98
N ASP A 197 12.48 -23.44 7.32
CA ASP A 197 13.62 -23.79 6.46
C ASP A 197 13.51 -23.15 5.06
N THR A 198 13.18 -21.85 5.04
CA THR A 198 13.01 -21.07 3.81
C THR A 198 13.99 -19.90 3.75
N SER A 199 14.28 -19.41 2.55
CA SER A 199 15.15 -18.24 2.37
C SER A 199 14.52 -16.98 2.98
N ALA A 200 15.36 -16.12 3.57
CA ALA A 200 14.94 -14.87 4.22
C ALA A 200 14.03 -14.02 3.32
N ARG A 201 14.41 -13.89 2.04
CA ARG A 201 13.67 -13.16 1.01
C ARG A 201 12.24 -13.67 0.85
N ARG A 202 12.06 -14.98 0.62
CA ARG A 202 10.73 -15.58 0.47
C ARG A 202 9.91 -15.42 1.74
N THR A 203 10.49 -15.78 2.89
CA THR A 203 9.83 -15.65 4.19
C THR A 203 9.31 -14.24 4.43
N TYR A 204 10.10 -13.22 4.08
CA TYR A 204 9.74 -11.82 4.26
C TYR A 204 8.51 -11.40 3.44
N TYR A 205 8.43 -11.74 2.16
CA TYR A 205 7.25 -11.42 1.33
C TYR A 205 6.01 -12.23 1.74
N PHE A 206 6.15 -13.53 1.98
CA PHE A 206 5.04 -14.39 2.44
C PHE A 206 4.50 -13.93 3.80
N THR A 207 5.36 -13.53 4.72
CA THR A 207 4.94 -13.02 6.03
C THR A 207 4.21 -11.68 5.88
N THR A 208 4.70 -10.78 5.02
CA THR A 208 4.03 -9.49 4.74
C THR A 208 2.62 -9.70 4.20
N ALA A 209 2.47 -10.58 3.20
CA ALA A 209 1.17 -10.93 2.64
C ALA A 209 0.23 -11.60 3.67
N SER A 210 0.79 -12.46 4.53
CA SER A 210 0.04 -13.12 5.60
C SER A 210 -0.47 -12.11 6.63
N VAL A 211 0.36 -11.15 7.03
CA VAL A 211 -0.03 -10.06 7.94
C VAL A 211 -1.17 -9.23 7.33
N LEU A 212 -1.07 -8.86 6.05
CA LEU A 212 -2.16 -8.16 5.34
C LEU A 212 -3.44 -8.99 5.25
N ALA A 213 -3.33 -10.30 4.99
CA ALA A 213 -4.49 -11.18 4.98
C ALA A 213 -5.16 -11.25 6.37
N ILE A 214 -4.37 -11.30 7.46
CA ILE A 214 -4.90 -11.26 8.83
C ILE A 214 -5.54 -9.90 9.14
N LEU A 215 -4.96 -8.81 8.64
CA LEU A 215 -5.50 -7.44 8.82
C LEU A 215 -6.95 -7.30 8.32
N SER A 216 -7.34 -8.09 7.32
CA SER A 216 -8.73 -8.15 6.85
C SER A 216 -9.75 -8.56 7.92
N LEU A 217 -9.33 -9.32 8.95
CA LEU A 217 -10.19 -9.67 10.08
C LEU A 217 -10.59 -8.43 10.88
N PHE A 218 -9.66 -7.49 11.04
CA PHE A 218 -9.94 -6.20 11.68
C PHE A 218 -10.80 -5.33 10.79
N VAL A 219 -10.56 -5.29 9.48
CA VAL A 219 -11.45 -4.61 8.51
C VAL A 219 -12.88 -5.12 8.64
N TYR A 220 -13.06 -6.44 8.65
CA TYR A 220 -14.34 -7.10 8.82
C TYR A 220 -14.99 -6.75 10.17
N ALA A 221 -14.21 -6.79 11.26
CA ALA A 221 -14.67 -6.43 12.60
C ALA A 221 -15.10 -4.96 12.68
N PHE A 222 -14.31 -4.03 12.16
CA PHE A 222 -14.65 -2.61 12.09
C PHE A 222 -15.88 -2.38 11.21
N ALA A 223 -15.99 -3.04 10.05
CA ALA A 223 -17.16 -2.96 9.20
C ALA A 223 -18.44 -3.44 9.90
N ARG A 224 -18.35 -4.49 10.73
CA ARG A 224 -19.47 -4.90 11.60
C ARG A 224 -19.86 -3.81 12.60
N LEU A 225 -18.91 -3.03 13.12
CA LEU A 225 -19.22 -1.94 14.04
C LEU A 225 -20.03 -0.81 13.36
N PHE A 226 -19.85 -0.61 12.05
CA PHE A 226 -20.63 0.32 11.24
C PHE A 226 -21.97 -0.24 10.74
N SER A 227 -22.21 -1.53 10.92
CA SER A 227 -23.23 -2.22 10.14
C SER A 227 -24.66 -1.83 10.50
N VAL A 228 -24.97 -1.29 11.68
CA VAL A 228 -26.37 -1.00 12.09
C VAL A 228 -26.52 0.34 12.82
N ASP A 229 -27.60 1.10 12.62
CA ASP A 229 -27.97 2.24 13.49
C ASP A 229 -28.88 1.85 14.67
N LEU A 230 -29.31 2.82 15.49
CA LEU A 230 -30.28 2.60 16.59
C LEU A 230 -31.67 2.17 16.10
N LEU A 231 -31.99 2.34 14.81
CA LEU A 231 -33.26 1.97 14.20
C LEU A 231 -33.19 0.60 13.49
N GLY A 232 -32.09 -0.13 13.63
CA GLY A 232 -31.90 -1.43 13.00
C GLY A 232 -31.55 -1.38 11.51
N ARG A 233 -31.28 -0.20 10.95
CA ARG A 233 -30.95 -0.04 9.52
C ARG A 233 -29.53 -0.50 9.27
N THR A 234 -29.36 -1.38 8.28
CA THR A 234 -28.04 -1.87 7.91
C THR A 234 -27.36 -0.91 6.94
N TYR A 235 -26.20 -0.36 7.29
CA TYR A 235 -25.44 0.54 6.42
C TYR A 235 -24.29 -0.15 5.73
N VAL A 236 -23.77 -1.25 6.28
CA VAL A 236 -22.56 -1.92 5.80
C VAL A 236 -22.77 -3.41 5.72
N THR A 237 -22.28 -3.99 4.62
CA THR A 237 -22.02 -5.43 4.51
C THR A 237 -20.52 -5.65 4.69
N PRO A 238 -20.08 -6.27 5.79
CA PRO A 238 -18.66 -6.53 6.05
C PRO A 238 -17.97 -7.29 4.91
N GLU A 239 -18.71 -8.11 4.16
CA GLU A 239 -18.23 -8.83 2.99
C GLU A 239 -17.79 -7.87 1.88
N ILE A 240 -18.56 -6.81 1.59
CA ILE A 240 -18.15 -5.79 0.61
C ILE A 240 -16.89 -5.07 1.11
N ALA A 241 -16.83 -4.71 2.40
CA ALA A 241 -15.67 -4.01 2.96
C ALA A 241 -14.38 -4.84 2.81
N VAL A 242 -14.44 -6.14 3.06
CA VAL A 242 -13.27 -7.03 2.94
C VAL A 242 -12.84 -7.20 1.47
N VAL A 243 -13.76 -7.28 0.52
CA VAL A 243 -13.41 -7.36 -0.91
C VAL A 243 -12.83 -6.04 -1.43
N VAL A 244 -13.37 -4.89 -0.98
CA VAL A 244 -12.78 -3.57 -1.26
C VAL A 244 -11.37 -3.46 -0.69
N TYR A 245 -11.14 -3.98 0.53
CA TYR A 245 -9.81 -4.03 1.13
C TYR A 245 -8.81 -4.82 0.28
N LEU A 246 -9.18 -6.01 -0.20
CA LEU A 246 -8.32 -6.82 -1.08
C LEU A 246 -7.95 -6.10 -2.38
N SER A 247 -8.84 -5.25 -2.88
CA SER A 247 -8.63 -4.49 -4.11
C SER A 247 -8.08 -3.08 -3.86
N SER A 248 -7.57 -2.78 -2.67
CA SER A 248 -7.10 -1.43 -2.32
C SER A 248 -5.67 -1.18 -2.79
N SER A 249 -5.43 -0.04 -3.44
CA SER A 249 -4.18 0.27 -4.15
C SER A 249 -2.93 0.20 -3.27
N PHE A 250 -2.95 0.83 -2.10
CA PHE A 250 -1.79 0.83 -1.20
C PHE A 250 -1.69 -0.47 -0.39
N VAL A 251 -2.78 -1.21 -0.21
CA VAL A 251 -2.72 -2.57 0.35
C VAL A 251 -1.95 -3.49 -0.60
N LEU A 252 -2.30 -3.47 -1.89
CA LEU A 252 -1.60 -4.21 -2.93
C LEU A 252 -0.15 -3.73 -3.07
N ARG A 253 0.10 -2.42 -3.08
CA ARG A 253 1.47 -1.87 -3.11
C ARG A 253 2.36 -2.45 -2.03
N TYR A 254 1.91 -2.37 -0.79
CA TYR A 254 2.70 -2.81 0.36
C TYR A 254 2.84 -4.34 0.41
N ALA A 255 1.88 -5.09 -0.17
CA ALA A 255 2.01 -6.53 -0.38
C ALA A 255 3.10 -6.84 -1.40
N TYR A 256 3.02 -6.24 -2.59
CA TYR A 256 3.91 -6.56 -3.72
C TYR A 256 5.35 -6.17 -3.39
N GLN A 257 5.51 -4.98 -2.81
CA GLN A 257 6.82 -4.39 -2.53
C GLN A 257 7.46 -4.94 -1.24
N GLY A 258 6.78 -5.76 -0.44
CA GLY A 258 7.33 -6.28 0.82
C GLY A 258 7.74 -5.15 1.78
N ASN A 259 6.82 -4.25 2.09
CA ASN A 259 7.14 -3.14 2.98
C ASN A 259 6.97 -3.54 4.46
N HIS A 260 7.74 -2.93 5.36
CA HIS A 260 7.73 -3.23 6.80
C HIS A 260 6.54 -2.61 7.57
N LEU A 261 5.87 -1.60 7.00
CA LEU A 261 4.76 -0.92 7.67
C LEU A 261 3.55 -1.82 8.03
N PRO A 262 3.14 -2.81 7.21
CA PRO A 262 2.11 -3.80 7.55
C PRO A 262 2.28 -4.45 8.92
N TYR A 263 3.52 -4.78 9.29
CA TYR A 263 3.83 -5.39 10.60
C TYR A 263 3.50 -4.46 11.76
N ALA A 264 3.82 -3.18 11.64
CA ALA A 264 3.46 -2.19 12.64
C ALA A 264 1.95 -1.92 12.67
N ILE A 265 1.31 -1.88 11.49
CA ILE A 265 -0.14 -1.66 11.38
C ILE A 265 -0.92 -2.81 12.01
N PHE A 266 -0.41 -4.05 11.95
CA PHE A 266 -1.00 -5.18 12.66
C PHE A 266 -1.21 -4.91 14.14
N PHE A 267 -0.15 -4.47 14.85
CA PHE A 267 -0.26 -4.11 16.26
C PHE A 267 -1.15 -2.88 16.48
N LEU A 268 -1.08 -1.88 15.58
CA LEU A 268 -1.97 -0.72 15.63
C LEU A 268 -3.46 -1.14 15.53
N MET A 269 -3.81 -2.09 14.66
CA MET A 269 -5.18 -2.57 14.53
C MET A 269 -5.65 -3.30 15.78
N ILE A 270 -4.78 -4.10 16.41
CA ILE A 270 -5.07 -4.74 17.70
C ILE A 270 -5.34 -3.66 18.76
N ILE A 271 -4.47 -2.67 18.88
CA ILE A 271 -4.61 -1.56 19.83
C ILE A 271 -5.94 -0.84 19.62
N LEU A 272 -6.26 -0.47 18.38
CA LEU A 272 -7.48 0.28 18.06
C LEU A 272 -8.74 -0.57 18.29
N TYR A 273 -8.72 -1.85 17.92
CA TYR A 273 -9.83 -2.76 18.17
C TYR A 273 -10.06 -2.96 19.67
N LEU A 274 -9.01 -3.29 20.44
CA LEU A 274 -9.12 -3.49 21.89
C LEU A 274 -9.54 -2.20 22.61
N THR A 275 -8.96 -1.05 22.23
CA THR A 275 -9.36 0.25 22.76
C THR A 275 -10.83 0.51 22.49
N TYR A 276 -11.29 0.30 21.25
CA TYR A 276 -12.69 0.48 20.89
C TYR A 276 -13.61 -0.45 21.70
N ARG A 277 -13.25 -1.73 21.84
CA ARG A 277 -13.98 -2.72 22.65
C ARG A 277 -14.11 -2.25 24.11
N VAL A 278 -13.02 -1.80 24.72
CA VAL A 278 -13.01 -1.33 26.12
C VAL A 278 -13.85 -0.06 26.29
N LEU A 279 -13.79 0.89 25.35
CA LEU A 279 -14.50 2.16 25.45
C LEU A 279 -16.02 1.99 25.29
N PHE A 280 -16.46 1.03 24.50
CA PHE A 280 -17.83 0.99 24.01
C PHE A 280 -18.60 -0.30 24.30
N TRP A 281 -17.94 -1.37 24.75
CA TRP A 281 -18.57 -2.61 25.20
C TRP A 281 -18.17 -2.91 26.66
N SER A 282 -19.02 -2.45 27.58
CA SER A 282 -18.85 -2.51 29.03
C SER A 282 -18.73 -3.92 29.61
N ASP A 283 -19.31 -4.91 28.92
CA ASP A 283 -19.49 -6.26 29.48
C ASP A 283 -18.21 -7.11 29.38
N THR A 284 -17.14 -6.55 28.82
CA THR A 284 -15.85 -7.22 28.58
C THR A 284 -14.66 -6.56 29.29
N ASP A 285 -14.91 -5.77 30.35
CA ASP A 285 -13.88 -5.11 31.15
C ASP A 285 -13.06 -6.11 31.99
N SER A 286 -12.20 -6.87 31.31
CA SER A 286 -11.31 -7.87 31.91
C SER A 286 -9.88 -7.36 31.98
N TYR A 287 -9.18 -7.70 33.06
CA TYR A 287 -7.75 -7.39 33.22
C TYR A 287 -6.91 -7.89 32.03
N ALA A 288 -7.28 -9.05 31.47
CA ALA A 288 -6.63 -9.63 30.30
C ALA A 288 -6.63 -8.69 29.08
N MET A 289 -7.69 -7.93 28.82
CA MET A 289 -7.73 -6.98 27.72
C MET A 289 -6.72 -5.84 27.88
N TYR A 290 -6.51 -5.37 29.11
CA TYR A 290 -5.52 -4.32 29.37
C TYR A 290 -4.08 -4.84 29.26
N VAL A 291 -3.84 -6.09 29.69
CA VAL A 291 -2.54 -6.75 29.49
C VAL A 291 -2.26 -6.92 28.00
N LEU A 292 -3.23 -7.41 27.22
CA LEU A 292 -3.10 -7.54 25.76
C LEU A 292 -2.87 -6.18 25.09
N LEU A 293 -3.57 -5.14 25.54
CA LEU A 293 -3.37 -3.78 25.03
C LEU A 293 -1.96 -3.27 25.31
N LEU A 294 -1.44 -3.46 26.53
CA LEU A 294 -0.08 -3.08 26.90
C LEU A 294 0.96 -3.86 26.08
N LEU A 295 0.78 -5.18 25.94
CA LEU A 295 1.67 -6.01 25.11
C LEU A 295 1.67 -5.54 23.65
N ALA A 296 0.50 -5.23 23.08
CA ALA A 296 0.41 -4.71 21.72
C ALA A 296 1.13 -3.36 21.57
N TYR A 297 1.06 -2.48 22.57
CA TYR A 297 1.85 -1.24 22.60
C TYR A 297 3.36 -1.49 22.64
N LEU A 298 3.81 -2.38 23.52
CA LEU A 298 5.23 -2.72 23.61
C LEU A 298 5.74 -3.33 22.30
N SER A 299 4.96 -4.22 21.68
CA SER A 299 5.26 -4.77 20.34
C SER A 299 5.32 -3.68 19.27
N LEU A 300 4.40 -2.70 19.30
CA LEU A 300 4.42 -1.59 18.34
C LEU A 300 5.67 -0.72 18.50
N ILE A 301 6.05 -0.39 19.75
CA ILE A 301 7.22 0.44 20.08
C ILE A 301 8.51 -0.16 19.52
N VAL A 302 8.68 -1.48 19.58
CA VAL A 302 9.88 -2.18 19.08
C VAL A 302 9.78 -2.55 17.59
N THR A 303 8.65 -2.29 16.92
CA THR A 303 8.46 -2.61 15.50
C THR A 303 8.67 -1.40 14.60
N HIS A 304 8.11 -0.23 14.96
CA HIS A 304 8.26 0.98 14.13
C HIS A 304 7.93 2.28 14.88
N HIS A 305 8.85 3.23 14.89
CA HIS A 305 8.71 4.50 15.62
C HIS A 305 7.57 5.39 15.11
N TYR A 306 7.47 5.65 13.80
CA TYR A 306 6.42 6.54 13.27
C TYR A 306 5.00 5.99 13.53
N THR A 307 4.81 4.68 13.43
CA THR A 307 3.50 4.05 13.64
C THR A 307 3.12 4.07 15.11
N THR A 308 4.10 3.99 16.02
CA THR A 308 3.90 4.17 17.46
C THR A 308 3.32 5.55 17.77
N ALA A 309 3.91 6.61 17.22
CA ALA A 309 3.42 7.98 17.41
C ALA A 309 1.99 8.16 16.90
N MET A 310 1.71 7.67 15.69
CA MET A 310 0.37 7.71 15.11
C MET A 310 -0.64 6.92 15.95
N GLY A 311 -0.25 5.75 16.47
CA GLY A 311 -1.09 4.93 17.33
C GLY A 311 -1.46 5.61 18.65
N LEU A 312 -0.48 6.25 19.30
CA LEU A 312 -0.72 7.04 20.51
C LEU A 312 -1.69 8.21 20.24
N LEU A 313 -1.48 8.93 19.14
CA LEU A 313 -2.35 10.04 18.73
C LEU A 313 -3.79 9.57 18.46
N LEU A 314 -3.96 8.47 17.72
CA LEU A 314 -5.28 7.93 17.41
C LEU A 314 -6.03 7.45 18.66
N VAL A 315 -5.34 6.79 19.59
CA VAL A 315 -5.94 6.38 20.86
C VAL A 315 -6.27 7.58 21.73
N LEU A 316 -5.44 8.63 21.75
CA LEU A 316 -5.74 9.87 22.45
C LEU A 316 -7.02 10.53 21.90
N VAL A 317 -7.17 10.61 20.58
CA VAL A 317 -8.40 11.15 19.94
C VAL A 317 -9.62 10.30 20.32
N LEU A 318 -9.54 8.97 20.22
CA LEU A 318 -10.63 8.08 20.64
C LEU A 318 -10.96 8.23 22.13
N PHE A 319 -9.96 8.41 22.97
CA PHE A 319 -10.12 8.61 24.41
C PHE A 319 -10.78 9.95 24.75
N VAL A 320 -10.35 11.07 24.15
CA VAL A 320 -10.95 12.40 24.37
C VAL A 320 -12.46 12.38 24.10
N THR A 321 -12.89 11.55 23.14
CA THR A 321 -14.32 11.39 22.83
C THR A 321 -15.11 10.50 23.80
N SER A 322 -14.46 9.68 24.63
CA SER A 322 -15.10 8.58 25.39
C SER A 322 -14.86 8.59 26.91
N ARG A 323 -13.84 9.32 27.42
CA ARG A 323 -13.57 9.58 28.86
C ARG A 323 -13.29 8.35 29.76
N SER A 324 -12.71 7.24 29.27
CA SER A 324 -12.36 6.06 30.12
C SER A 324 -11.01 6.16 30.87
N ARG A 325 -11.03 6.29 32.20
CA ARG A 325 -9.82 6.45 33.04
C ARG A 325 -8.78 5.31 32.90
N ARG A 326 -9.22 4.06 32.71
CA ARG A 326 -8.29 2.91 32.59
C ARG A 326 -7.55 2.89 31.26
N VAL A 327 -8.24 3.21 30.16
CA VAL A 327 -7.62 3.38 28.84
C VAL A 327 -6.60 4.52 28.89
N LEU A 328 -6.92 5.62 29.57
CA LEU A 328 -5.96 6.71 29.80
C LEU A 328 -4.72 6.22 30.53
N LEU A 329 -4.86 5.39 31.56
CA LEU A 329 -3.70 4.89 32.31
C LEU A 329 -2.81 3.98 31.46
N VAL A 330 -3.39 3.07 30.66
CA VAL A 330 -2.61 2.23 29.73
C VAL A 330 -1.97 3.07 28.63
N THR A 331 -2.71 4.01 28.05
CA THR A 331 -2.19 4.93 27.02
C THR A 331 -1.09 5.83 27.57
N PHE A 332 -1.25 6.31 28.80
CA PHE A 332 -0.25 7.11 29.52
C PHE A 332 1.00 6.26 29.78
N ALA A 333 0.84 5.03 30.29
CA ALA A 333 1.95 4.11 30.50
C ALA A 333 2.68 3.84 29.17
N ALA A 334 1.96 3.54 28.09
CA ALA A 334 2.53 3.35 26.76
C ALA A 334 3.24 4.61 26.24
N GLY A 335 2.67 5.80 26.48
CA GLY A 335 3.28 7.08 26.15
C GLY A 335 4.58 7.31 26.93
N VAL A 336 4.59 7.02 28.23
CA VAL A 336 5.80 7.07 29.07
C VAL A 336 6.85 6.09 28.56
N PHE A 337 6.50 4.82 28.29
CA PHE A 337 7.43 3.86 27.72
C PHE A 337 7.98 4.29 26.36
N THR A 338 7.14 4.87 25.51
CA THR A 338 7.57 5.41 24.21
C THR A 338 8.57 6.56 24.39
N LEU A 339 8.28 7.51 25.29
CA LEU A 339 9.17 8.62 25.60
C LEU A 339 10.49 8.15 26.21
N LEU A 340 10.46 7.16 27.11
CA LEU A 340 11.66 6.57 27.69
C LEU A 340 12.50 5.85 26.62
N HIS A 341 11.87 5.05 25.76
CA HIS A 341 12.55 4.35 24.68
C HIS A 341 13.17 5.34 23.69
N TRP A 342 12.44 6.38 23.29
CA TRP A 342 12.95 7.41 22.39
C TRP A 342 14.02 8.29 23.03
N GLY A 343 13.88 8.61 24.32
CA GLY A 343 14.91 9.32 25.07
C GLY A 343 16.21 8.53 25.14
N TRP A 344 16.12 7.22 25.38
CA TRP A 344 17.28 6.32 25.31
C TRP A 344 17.89 6.24 23.91
N ILE A 345 17.08 6.11 22.86
CA ILE A 345 17.57 6.13 21.46
C ILE A 345 18.27 7.45 21.14
N ALA A 346 17.72 8.58 21.60
CA ALA A 346 18.29 9.90 21.40
C ALA A 346 19.61 10.07 22.17
N ASP A 347 19.74 9.49 23.36
CA ASP A 347 20.99 9.46 24.12
C ASP A 347 22.07 8.66 23.38
N VAL A 348 21.71 7.48 22.85
CA VAL A 348 22.67 6.59 22.16
C VAL A 348 23.10 7.12 20.79
N ASN A 349 22.20 7.75 20.02
CA ASN A 349 22.50 8.27 18.68
C ASN A 349 22.83 9.78 18.64
N GLY A 350 22.81 10.45 19.79
CA GLY A 350 22.95 11.90 19.92
C GLY A 350 21.64 12.65 19.68
N LEU A 351 21.27 13.52 20.63
CA LEU A 351 20.09 14.39 20.52
C LEU A 351 20.16 15.28 19.26
N ASP A 352 21.37 15.65 18.85
CA ASP A 352 21.63 16.46 17.66
C ASP A 352 21.07 15.81 16.39
N LEU A 353 21.15 14.49 16.22
CA LEU A 353 20.58 13.81 15.04
C LEU A 353 19.04 13.94 14.99
N VAL A 354 18.39 13.91 16.15
CA VAL A 354 16.94 14.06 16.29
C VAL A 354 16.54 15.52 16.06
N VAL A 355 17.26 16.46 16.67
CA VAL A 355 17.06 17.91 16.51
C VAL A 355 17.31 18.34 15.07
N THR A 356 18.35 17.81 14.41
CA THR A 356 18.70 18.15 13.02
C THR A 356 17.68 17.61 12.01
N ASN A 357 16.95 16.53 12.31
CA ASN A 357 15.88 16.03 11.47
C ASN A 357 14.50 16.66 11.78
N VAL A 358 14.29 17.17 13.00
CA VAL A 358 12.99 17.72 13.45
C VAL A 358 12.93 19.24 13.32
N VAL A 359 14.01 19.96 13.63
CA VAL A 359 14.03 21.44 13.61
C VAL A 359 13.83 22.00 12.20
N PRO A 360 14.45 21.47 11.12
CA PRO A 360 14.19 21.94 9.77
C PRO A 360 12.72 21.77 9.36
N LEU A 361 12.02 20.71 9.83
CA LEU A 361 10.59 20.48 9.54
C LEU A 361 9.69 21.61 10.07
N PHE A 362 10.12 22.34 11.11
CA PHE A 362 9.36 23.44 11.69
C PHE A 362 9.95 24.83 11.40
N ARG A 363 11.26 24.90 11.12
CA ARG A 363 11.98 26.14 10.81
C ARG A 363 11.75 26.58 9.37
N ASP A 364 11.73 25.63 8.44
CA ASP A 364 11.54 25.85 7.01
C ASP A 364 10.13 25.39 6.61
N PHE A 365 9.10 26.04 7.19
CA PHE A 365 7.70 25.82 6.86
C PHE A 365 7.39 26.34 5.43
N GLY A 366 8.06 25.75 4.44
CA GLY A 366 7.82 25.99 3.02
C GLY A 366 6.64 25.15 2.54
N PHE A 367 5.85 25.71 1.63
CA PHE A 367 5.01 24.87 0.80
C PHE A 367 5.93 23.95 0.00
N SER A 368 5.61 22.67 -0.05
CA SER A 368 6.39 21.80 -0.91
C SER A 368 6.11 22.17 -2.35
N ASP A 369 7.17 22.39 -3.14
CA ASP A 369 7.00 22.56 -4.57
C ASP A 369 6.23 21.35 -5.12
N PRO A 370 5.17 21.57 -5.90
CA PRO A 370 4.48 20.48 -6.58
C PRO A 370 5.52 19.72 -7.40
N THR A 371 5.58 18.41 -7.19
CA THR A 371 6.52 17.55 -7.92
C THR A 371 6.31 17.67 -9.42
N SER A 372 7.36 17.56 -10.25
CA SER A 372 7.24 17.46 -11.72
C SER A 372 6.25 16.35 -12.16
N ALA A 373 6.21 15.24 -11.41
CA ALA A 373 5.22 14.16 -11.56
C ALA A 373 3.75 14.62 -11.42
N SER A 374 3.52 15.76 -10.78
CA SER A 374 2.19 16.33 -10.52
C SER A 374 1.82 17.50 -11.42
N THR A 375 2.75 18.04 -12.24
CA THR A 375 2.55 19.24 -13.05
C THR A 375 2.40 18.96 -14.54
N ASP A 376 3.12 17.98 -15.10
CA ASP A 376 3.27 17.86 -16.58
C ASP A 376 2.86 16.51 -17.19
N GLN A 377 2.15 15.66 -16.45
CA GLN A 377 1.67 14.38 -17.00
C GLN A 377 0.37 14.53 -17.82
N PRO A 378 0.21 13.79 -18.94
CA PRO A 378 -1.04 13.76 -19.69
C PRO A 378 -2.23 13.37 -18.82
N LEU A 379 -3.40 13.99 -19.07
CA LEU A 379 -4.62 13.72 -18.30
C LEU A 379 -4.98 12.22 -18.27
N SER A 380 -4.72 11.48 -19.36
CA SER A 380 -4.91 10.03 -19.42
C SER A 380 -4.10 9.30 -18.36
N VAL A 381 -2.83 9.66 -18.18
CA VAL A 381 -1.92 9.07 -17.17
C VAL A 381 -2.37 9.44 -15.76
N LEU A 382 -2.75 10.71 -15.53
CA LEU A 382 -3.26 11.18 -14.23
C LEU A 382 -4.54 10.43 -13.83
N LEU A 383 -5.49 10.29 -14.76
CA LEU A 383 -6.73 9.56 -14.53
C LEU A 383 -6.45 8.08 -14.32
N TYR A 384 -5.64 7.45 -15.16
CA TYR A 384 -5.29 6.04 -15.03
C TYR A 384 -4.65 5.73 -13.67
N THR A 385 -3.78 6.62 -13.20
CA THR A 385 -3.10 6.51 -11.90
C THR A 385 -4.06 6.56 -10.71
N THR A 386 -5.15 7.29 -10.82
CA THR A 386 -5.95 7.68 -9.65
C THR A 386 -7.39 7.21 -9.67
N ILE A 387 -7.95 6.82 -10.82
CA ILE A 387 -9.39 6.58 -11.00
C ILE A 387 -9.94 5.47 -10.10
N GLY A 388 -9.21 4.36 -9.93
CA GLY A 388 -9.63 3.28 -9.02
C GLY A 388 -9.72 3.78 -7.57
N THR A 389 -8.72 4.54 -7.13
CA THR A 389 -8.69 5.16 -5.80
C THR A 389 -9.76 6.26 -5.64
N ALA A 390 -10.01 7.04 -6.69
CA ALA A 390 -11.03 8.07 -6.75
C ALA A 390 -12.44 7.46 -6.58
N LEU A 391 -12.73 6.33 -7.22
CA LEU A 391 -14.00 5.62 -7.02
C LEU A 391 -14.17 5.19 -5.56
N VAL A 392 -13.13 4.63 -4.93
CA VAL A 392 -13.17 4.25 -3.51
C VAL A 392 -13.44 5.47 -2.62
N LEU A 393 -12.77 6.60 -2.86
CA LEU A 393 -12.99 7.84 -2.12
C LEU A 393 -14.40 8.42 -2.31
N LEU A 394 -14.95 8.34 -3.53
CA LEU A 394 -16.32 8.76 -3.82
C LEU A 394 -17.32 8.00 -2.95
N PHE A 395 -17.26 6.66 -2.93
CA PHE A 395 -18.16 5.85 -2.10
C PHE A 395 -17.87 6.01 -0.61
N ALA A 396 -16.59 6.12 -0.22
CA ALA A 396 -16.22 6.36 1.17
C ALA A 396 -16.74 7.70 1.69
N GLN A 397 -16.75 8.76 0.88
CA GLN A 397 -17.31 10.05 1.25
C GLN A 397 -18.82 9.98 1.52
N ILE A 398 -19.57 9.21 0.72
CA ILE A 398 -20.98 8.92 1.01
C ILE A 398 -21.12 8.23 2.37
N GLY A 399 -20.26 7.23 2.64
CA GLY A 399 -20.20 6.55 3.94
C GLY A 399 -19.87 7.48 5.12
N LEU A 400 -18.92 8.40 4.95
CA LEU A 400 -18.55 9.40 5.98
C LEU A 400 -19.75 10.27 6.35
N LEU A 401 -20.47 10.78 5.34
CA LEU A 401 -21.64 11.63 5.55
C LEU A 401 -22.80 10.89 6.21
N LEU A 402 -22.98 9.60 5.89
CA LEU A 402 -23.91 8.73 6.62
C LEU A 402 -23.50 8.56 8.08
N GLY A 403 -22.22 8.27 8.33
CA GLY A 403 -21.71 8.02 9.68
C GLY A 403 -21.77 9.27 10.58
N ILE A 404 -21.55 10.48 10.05
CA ILE A 404 -21.73 11.74 10.80
C ILE A 404 -23.17 11.94 11.26
N ARG A 405 -24.16 11.48 10.46
CA ARG A 405 -25.58 11.56 10.79
C ARG A 405 -26.04 10.47 11.75
N SER A 406 -25.21 9.44 11.96
CA SER A 406 -25.47 8.39 12.94
C SER A 406 -25.75 9.00 14.32
N SER A 407 -26.70 8.40 15.02
CA SER A 407 -26.98 8.70 16.42
C SER A 407 -26.01 7.98 17.38
N ARG A 408 -25.24 7.00 16.88
CA ARG A 408 -24.28 6.26 17.70
C ARG A 408 -22.98 7.04 17.84
N VAL A 409 -22.63 7.38 19.09
CA VAL A 409 -21.36 8.06 19.43
C VAL A 409 -20.17 7.31 18.86
N GLN A 410 -20.20 5.98 18.89
CA GLN A 410 -19.12 5.15 18.36
C GLN A 410 -18.84 5.39 16.87
N THR A 411 -19.89 5.38 16.05
CA THR A 411 -19.81 5.65 14.61
C THR A 411 -19.29 7.05 14.36
N VAL A 412 -19.76 8.02 15.15
CA VAL A 412 -19.34 9.42 15.06
C VAL A 412 -17.86 9.58 15.39
N SER A 413 -17.39 9.04 16.52
CA SER A 413 -15.99 9.12 16.94
C SER A 413 -15.06 8.54 15.88
N LEU A 414 -15.42 7.38 15.32
CA LEU A 414 -14.62 6.74 14.28
C LEU A 414 -14.57 7.57 13.00
N VAL A 415 -15.71 8.14 12.56
CA VAL A 415 -15.72 9.05 11.40
C VAL A 415 -14.93 10.34 11.66
N THR A 416 -14.95 10.87 12.89
CA THR A 416 -14.10 12.00 13.27
C THR A 416 -12.62 11.67 13.12
N VAL A 417 -12.20 10.47 13.56
CA VAL A 417 -10.83 9.97 13.33
C VAL A 417 -10.52 9.85 11.83
N CYS A 418 -11.48 9.45 11.00
CA CYS A 418 -11.30 9.38 9.54
C CYS A 418 -11.04 10.76 8.93
N TYR A 419 -11.86 11.77 9.27
CA TYR A 419 -11.62 13.14 8.80
C TYR A 419 -10.31 13.72 9.30
N PHE A 420 -9.91 13.38 10.53
CA PHE A 420 -8.61 13.77 11.06
C PHE A 420 -7.47 13.21 10.22
N LEU A 421 -7.49 11.91 9.90
CA LEU A 421 -6.47 11.27 9.07
C LEU A 421 -6.47 11.79 7.63
N LEU A 422 -7.64 12.00 7.02
CA LEU A 422 -7.75 12.63 5.69
C LEU A 422 -7.24 14.09 5.71
N GLY A 423 -7.47 14.82 6.80
CA GLY A 423 -6.92 16.14 7.02
C GLY A 423 -5.39 16.13 7.11
N LEU A 424 -4.82 15.16 7.85
CA LEU A 424 -3.36 14.99 7.92
C LEU A 424 -2.74 14.62 6.57
N ILE A 425 -3.44 13.85 5.72
CA ILE A 425 -3.02 13.62 4.33
C ILE A 425 -2.95 14.96 3.58
N GLY A 426 -3.99 15.79 3.67
CA GLY A 426 -4.02 17.12 3.04
C GLY A 426 -2.88 18.02 3.51
N VAL A 427 -2.61 18.05 4.83
CA VAL A 427 -1.46 18.78 5.40
C VAL A 427 -0.14 18.20 4.88
N GLY A 428 0.00 16.88 4.84
CA GLY A 428 1.19 16.20 4.31
C GLY A 428 1.45 16.50 2.85
N VAL A 429 0.40 16.62 2.02
CA VAL A 429 0.52 17.02 0.60
C VAL A 429 0.97 18.47 0.44
N ILE A 430 0.46 19.38 1.29
CA ILE A 430 0.76 20.82 1.20
C ILE A 430 2.15 21.16 1.76
N VAL A 431 2.50 20.56 2.90
CA VAL A 431 3.75 20.84 3.62
C VAL A 431 4.89 19.92 3.13
N GLY A 432 4.56 18.77 2.54
CA GLY A 432 5.55 17.84 1.95
C GLY A 432 6.57 17.28 2.93
N THR A 433 6.22 17.19 4.22
CA THR A 433 7.09 16.67 5.28
C THR A 433 7.16 15.14 5.22
N GLU A 434 8.37 14.58 5.20
CA GLU A 434 8.59 13.12 5.16
C GLU A 434 7.93 12.40 6.36
N GLY A 435 7.91 13.05 7.54
CA GLY A 435 7.27 12.55 8.75
C GLY A 435 5.74 12.44 8.67
N LEU A 436 5.08 13.19 7.77
CA LEU A 436 3.65 13.12 7.48
C LEU A 436 3.40 12.59 6.06
N SER A 437 4.18 11.59 5.62
CA SER A 437 4.05 10.99 4.30
C SER A 437 2.58 10.62 3.99
N PRO A 438 1.94 11.29 3.00
CA PRO A 438 0.55 11.02 2.61
C PRO A 438 0.29 9.55 2.30
N ASN A 439 1.27 8.87 1.69
CA ASN A 439 1.22 7.45 1.34
C ASN A 439 1.00 6.54 2.56
N ARG A 440 1.70 6.82 3.67
CA ARG A 440 1.62 6.02 4.90
C ARG A 440 0.26 6.21 5.58
N ILE A 441 -0.20 7.46 5.67
CA ILE A 441 -1.49 7.80 6.28
C ILE A 441 -2.64 7.26 5.43
N PHE A 442 -2.50 7.28 4.11
CA PHE A 442 -3.48 6.73 3.20
C PHE A 442 -3.55 5.20 3.27
N PHE A 443 -2.42 4.50 3.36
CA PHE A 443 -2.40 3.07 3.63
C PHE A 443 -3.09 2.71 4.96
N ILE A 444 -2.78 3.43 6.04
CA ILE A 444 -3.47 3.29 7.34
C ILE A 444 -4.98 3.48 7.18
N SER A 445 -5.40 4.45 6.38
CA SER A 445 -6.81 4.73 6.09
C SER A 445 -7.50 3.58 5.34
N GLN A 446 -6.80 2.98 4.36
CA GLN A 446 -7.26 1.82 3.59
C GLN A 446 -7.37 0.55 4.43
N VAL A 447 -6.57 0.41 5.50
CA VAL A 447 -6.69 -0.73 6.43
C VAL A 447 -7.78 -0.48 7.48
N LEU A 448 -7.95 0.76 7.94
CA LEU A 448 -8.83 1.04 9.08
C LEU A 448 -10.31 1.18 8.73
N PHE A 449 -10.63 2.14 7.86
CA PHE A 449 -12.00 2.66 7.77
C PHE A 449 -12.48 2.82 6.33
N LEU A 450 -11.59 3.10 5.39
CA LEU A 450 -11.98 3.39 4.01
C LEU A 450 -12.79 2.25 3.38
N PRO A 451 -12.44 0.96 3.57
CA PRO A 451 -13.24 -0.12 3.01
C PRO A 451 -14.65 -0.22 3.61
N ALA A 452 -14.79 0.01 4.91
CA ALA A 452 -16.08 0.00 5.59
C ALA A 452 -16.99 1.17 5.16
N LEU A 453 -16.40 2.35 4.98
CA LEU A 453 -17.13 3.53 4.49
C LEU A 453 -17.48 3.39 3.01
N CYS A 454 -16.58 2.86 2.19
CA CYS A 454 -16.85 2.55 0.78
C CYS A 454 -18.02 1.57 0.65
N ALA A 455 -18.00 0.48 1.44
CA ALA A 455 -19.12 -0.45 1.52
C ALA A 455 -20.44 0.26 1.92
N SER A 456 -20.37 1.27 2.80
CA SER A 456 -21.55 2.06 3.17
C SER A 456 -22.13 2.85 2.00
N GLY A 457 -21.27 3.49 1.20
CA GLY A 457 -21.69 4.21 0.00
C GLY A 457 -22.30 3.30 -1.06
N ILE A 458 -21.70 2.12 -1.27
CA ILE A 458 -22.20 1.10 -2.21
C ILE A 458 -23.59 0.62 -1.80
N VAL A 459 -23.80 0.32 -0.51
CA VAL A 459 -25.11 -0.11 0.01
C VAL A 459 -26.16 0.98 -0.16
N LEU A 460 -25.81 2.26 0.06
CA LEU A 460 -26.75 3.37 -0.10
C LEU A 460 -27.24 3.50 -1.54
N LEU A 461 -26.31 3.55 -2.50
CA LEU A 461 -26.64 3.75 -3.91
C LEU A 461 -27.25 2.50 -4.55
N GLY A 462 -26.86 1.31 -4.08
CA GLY A 462 -27.35 0.04 -4.59
C GLY A 462 -28.68 -0.43 -3.99
N SER A 463 -29.37 0.35 -3.14
CA SER A 463 -30.40 -0.08 -2.17
C SER A 463 -31.36 -1.23 -2.60
N ARG A 464 -31.85 -1.25 -3.84
CA ARG A 464 -32.76 -2.30 -4.36
C ARG A 464 -32.07 -3.49 -5.05
N ARG A 465 -30.80 -3.33 -5.44
CA ARG A 465 -30.00 -4.31 -6.19
C ARG A 465 -28.55 -4.33 -5.70
N ILE A 466 -28.37 -4.37 -4.37
CA ILE A 466 -27.07 -4.21 -3.71
C ILE A 466 -26.04 -5.21 -4.24
N LEU A 467 -26.44 -6.47 -4.47
CA LEU A 467 -25.51 -7.48 -5.01
C LEU A 467 -25.06 -7.11 -6.42
N LEU A 468 -25.97 -6.74 -7.32
CA LEU A 468 -25.63 -6.39 -8.70
C LEU A 468 -24.76 -5.14 -8.73
N PHE A 469 -25.20 -4.08 -8.04
CA PHE A 469 -24.48 -2.81 -7.98
C PHE A 469 -23.10 -3.00 -7.34
N GLY A 470 -23.03 -3.65 -6.18
CA GLY A 470 -21.79 -3.95 -5.49
C GLY A 470 -20.83 -4.82 -6.31
N THR A 471 -21.34 -5.83 -7.02
CA THR A 471 -20.54 -6.66 -7.93
C THR A 471 -19.96 -5.82 -9.06
N VAL A 472 -20.78 -5.02 -9.75
CA VAL A 472 -20.31 -4.14 -10.84
C VAL A 472 -19.30 -3.11 -10.32
N THR A 473 -19.56 -2.50 -9.16
CA THR A 473 -18.62 -1.56 -8.54
C THR A 473 -17.29 -2.22 -8.18
N ILE A 474 -17.32 -3.44 -7.62
CA ILE A 474 -16.09 -4.19 -7.29
C ILE A 474 -15.32 -4.56 -8.55
N VAL A 475 -16.00 -4.97 -9.64
CA VAL A 475 -15.31 -5.20 -10.93
C VAL A 475 -14.58 -3.94 -11.37
N LEU A 476 -15.26 -2.79 -11.36
CA LEU A 476 -14.67 -1.52 -11.79
C LEU A 476 -13.50 -1.09 -10.90
N VAL A 477 -13.68 -1.10 -9.58
CA VAL A 477 -12.63 -0.73 -8.62
C VAL A 477 -11.44 -1.68 -8.72
N SER A 478 -11.68 -3.00 -8.72
CA SER A 478 -10.61 -3.99 -8.76
C SER A 478 -9.83 -3.94 -10.06
N ALA A 479 -10.50 -3.86 -11.22
CA ALA A 479 -9.83 -3.74 -12.51
C ALA A 479 -8.94 -2.48 -12.57
N LEU A 480 -9.49 -1.32 -12.20
CA LEU A 480 -8.78 -0.04 -12.28
C LEU A 480 -7.66 0.08 -11.24
N THR A 481 -7.83 -0.52 -10.07
CA THR A 481 -6.82 -0.45 -9.01
C THR A 481 -5.68 -1.44 -9.22
N VAL A 482 -5.96 -2.68 -9.62
CA VAL A 482 -4.91 -3.69 -9.84
C VAL A 482 -4.11 -3.38 -11.11
N ALA A 483 -4.76 -2.85 -12.16
CA ALA A 483 -4.08 -2.46 -13.39
C ALA A 483 -3.32 -1.14 -13.26
N GLY A 484 -3.71 -0.27 -12.31
CA GLY A 484 -3.09 1.03 -12.13
C GLY A 484 -1.64 0.94 -11.64
N PRO A 485 -0.85 2.03 -11.75
CA PRO A 485 0.53 2.10 -11.28
C PRO A 485 0.69 2.19 -9.75
N ALA A 486 -0.39 2.45 -9.01
CA ALA A 486 -0.30 2.65 -7.56
C ALA A 486 0.19 1.41 -6.78
N PRO A 487 -0.23 0.16 -7.10
CA PRO A 487 0.38 -1.06 -6.57
C PRO A 487 1.85 -1.23 -6.98
N ALA A 488 2.16 -1.16 -8.28
CA ALA A 488 3.50 -1.15 -8.82
C ALA A 488 3.45 -0.70 -10.29
N PHE A 489 4.46 0.05 -10.74
CA PHE A 489 4.50 0.57 -12.12
C PHE A 489 4.78 -0.56 -13.11
N GLU A 490 5.65 -1.49 -12.75
CA GLU A 490 6.13 -2.62 -13.55
C GLU A 490 5.04 -3.64 -13.86
N THR A 491 3.97 -3.63 -13.07
CA THR A 491 2.79 -4.47 -13.25
C THR A 491 1.58 -3.66 -13.69
N ALA A 492 1.77 -2.44 -14.20
CA ALA A 492 0.67 -1.61 -14.67
C ALA A 492 0.63 -1.62 -16.21
N ILE A 493 -0.58 -1.56 -16.76
CA ILE A 493 -0.77 -1.60 -18.23
C ILE A 493 -0.10 -0.39 -18.92
N LEU A 494 -0.21 0.79 -18.31
CA LEU A 494 0.47 2.00 -18.76
C LEU A 494 1.75 2.28 -17.94
N GLY A 495 2.34 1.23 -17.37
CA GLY A 495 3.54 1.33 -16.55
C GLY A 495 4.74 1.88 -17.31
N ASN A 496 4.94 1.40 -18.53
CA ASN A 496 6.05 1.78 -19.41
C ASN A 496 5.94 3.23 -19.92
N ASP A 497 4.73 3.82 -19.89
CA ASP A 497 4.52 5.23 -20.23
C ASP A 497 4.93 6.18 -19.09
N VAL A 498 5.29 5.65 -17.92
CA VAL A 498 5.69 6.43 -16.74
C VAL A 498 7.10 6.05 -16.29
N PRO A 499 8.01 7.03 -16.13
CA PRO A 499 9.35 6.78 -15.61
C PRO A 499 9.31 6.05 -14.25
N ASN A 500 9.95 4.89 -14.16
CA ASN A 500 10.02 4.10 -12.94
C ASN A 500 11.33 3.31 -12.85
N SER A 501 11.73 2.93 -11.63
CA SER A 501 12.88 2.06 -11.41
C SER A 501 12.41 0.62 -11.36
N LYS A 502 13.06 -0.28 -12.10
CA LYS A 502 12.75 -1.71 -12.09
C LYS A 502 12.94 -2.30 -10.68
N THR A 503 11.91 -2.96 -10.16
CA THR A 503 11.92 -3.60 -8.82
C THR A 503 11.97 -5.13 -8.84
N PHE A 504 12.20 -5.75 -9.99
CA PHE A 504 12.14 -7.19 -10.15
C PHE A 504 13.34 -7.81 -10.87
N GLN A 505 13.57 -9.10 -10.63
CA GLN A 505 14.59 -9.90 -11.32
C GLN A 505 13.92 -11.05 -12.06
N THR A 506 14.26 -11.22 -13.34
CA THR A 506 13.74 -12.31 -14.16
C THR A 506 14.63 -13.56 -14.11
N THR A 507 14.07 -14.71 -14.46
CA THR A 507 14.85 -15.96 -14.63
C THR A 507 15.89 -15.85 -15.75
N ASN A 508 15.58 -15.11 -16.81
CA ASN A 508 16.49 -14.88 -17.93
C ASN A 508 17.71 -14.05 -17.54
N GLU A 509 17.52 -13.05 -16.68
CA GLU A 509 18.63 -12.25 -16.14
C GLU A 509 19.51 -13.05 -15.20
N ARG A 510 18.91 -13.90 -14.36
CA ARG A 510 19.66 -14.83 -13.50
C ARG A 510 20.46 -15.84 -14.33
N ALA A 511 19.86 -16.44 -15.35
CA ALA A 511 20.54 -17.40 -16.22
C ALA A 511 21.72 -16.76 -16.98
N ALA A 512 21.62 -15.49 -17.36
CA ALA A 512 22.73 -14.77 -17.98
C ALA A 512 23.91 -14.57 -17.03
N ILE A 513 23.63 -14.24 -15.75
CA ILE A 513 24.66 -14.12 -14.72
C ILE A 513 25.31 -15.48 -14.45
N GLU A 514 24.51 -16.53 -14.25
CA GLU A 514 25.01 -17.89 -14.00
C GLU A 514 25.86 -18.41 -15.16
N TRP A 515 25.46 -18.14 -16.41
CA TRP A 515 26.27 -18.45 -17.59
C TRP A 515 27.64 -17.76 -17.54
N TYR A 516 27.68 -16.47 -17.20
CA TYR A 516 28.92 -15.72 -17.14
C TYR A 516 29.82 -16.15 -15.98
N ASP A 517 29.26 -16.47 -14.82
CA ASP A 517 30.04 -17.03 -13.71
C ASP A 517 30.69 -18.38 -14.10
N ASP A 518 30.06 -19.14 -15.01
CA ASP A 518 30.59 -20.42 -15.50
C ASP A 518 31.67 -20.28 -16.60
N VAL A 519 31.58 -19.25 -17.47
CA VAL A 519 32.43 -19.14 -18.67
C VAL A 519 33.26 -17.86 -18.79
N GLY A 520 32.99 -16.86 -17.96
CA GLY A 520 33.64 -15.56 -17.96
C GLY A 520 35.07 -15.61 -17.45
N ASP A 521 35.94 -14.73 -17.97
CA ASP A 521 37.28 -14.58 -17.45
C ASP A 521 37.28 -13.61 -16.26
N THR A 522 38.11 -13.89 -15.26
CA THR A 522 38.26 -13.03 -14.06
C THR A 522 38.85 -11.65 -14.38
N ASP A 523 39.51 -11.51 -15.53
CA ASP A 523 40.09 -10.25 -15.99
C ASP A 523 39.12 -9.41 -16.85
N ASP A 524 37.94 -9.95 -17.21
CA ASP A 524 36.96 -9.22 -18.00
C ASP A 524 36.33 -8.06 -17.19
N ARG A 525 36.28 -6.86 -17.77
CA ARG A 525 35.55 -5.70 -17.27
C ARG A 525 34.09 -5.81 -17.69
N VAL A 526 33.24 -6.09 -16.71
CA VAL A 526 31.82 -6.25 -16.97
C VAL A 526 31.07 -4.92 -16.86
N TYR A 527 30.33 -4.60 -17.91
CA TYR A 527 29.38 -3.52 -18.00
C TYR A 527 27.97 -4.11 -18.10
N THR A 528 27.06 -3.64 -17.27
CA THR A 528 25.67 -4.10 -17.28
C THR A 528 24.72 -2.96 -17.52
N SER A 529 23.63 -3.27 -18.21
CA SER A 529 22.45 -2.44 -18.37
C SER A 529 22.02 -1.80 -17.06
N ARG A 530 21.46 -0.59 -17.11
CA ARG A 530 21.13 0.18 -15.89
C ARG A 530 20.04 -0.48 -15.06
N SER A 531 19.17 -1.27 -15.69
CA SER A 531 18.19 -2.10 -15.00
C SER A 531 18.79 -3.30 -14.23
N TYR A 532 20.09 -3.57 -14.33
CA TYR A 532 20.83 -4.51 -13.48
C TYR A 532 21.51 -3.87 -12.25
N VAL A 533 21.88 -2.59 -12.29
CA VAL A 533 22.83 -2.00 -11.32
C VAL A 533 22.18 -1.02 -10.33
N ASP A 534 22.70 -1.04 -9.11
CA ASP A 534 22.41 -0.10 -8.00
C ASP A 534 22.97 1.32 -8.25
N PHE A 535 22.22 2.32 -7.79
CA PHE A 535 22.75 3.65 -7.51
C PHE A 535 23.16 3.76 -6.03
N ARG A 536 24.47 3.94 -5.80
CA ARG A 536 24.96 4.38 -4.49
C ARG A 536 24.51 5.81 -4.21
N THR A 537 23.36 5.99 -3.56
CA THR A 537 23.09 7.21 -2.81
C THR A 537 23.03 6.89 -1.33
N GLY A 538 23.76 7.67 -0.54
CA GLY A 538 24.26 7.34 0.81
C GLY A 538 23.22 7.05 1.91
N THR A 539 21.95 6.80 1.56
CA THR A 539 20.88 6.46 2.50
C THR A 539 20.00 5.28 2.05
N ALA A 540 20.09 4.82 0.80
CA ALA A 540 19.31 3.70 0.30
C ALA A 540 20.22 2.80 -0.54
N MET A 541 20.55 1.62 0.00
CA MET A 541 21.38 0.65 -0.70
C MET A 541 20.45 -0.27 -1.50
N PHE A 542 20.45 -0.14 -2.83
CA PHE A 542 19.59 -0.92 -3.73
C PHE A 542 20.41 -1.92 -4.53
N ARG A 543 20.82 -3.04 -3.93
CA ARG A 543 21.47 -4.12 -4.70
C ARG A 543 20.55 -5.32 -4.98
N PRO A 544 19.32 -5.18 -5.50
CA PRO A 544 18.41 -6.32 -5.64
C PRO A 544 18.93 -7.42 -6.59
N HIS A 545 19.84 -7.10 -7.52
CA HIS A 545 20.13 -7.97 -8.68
C HIS A 545 21.46 -8.74 -8.64
N LEU A 546 22.35 -8.45 -7.67
CA LEU A 546 23.71 -9.02 -7.61
C LEU A 546 24.13 -9.49 -6.20
N GLU A 547 23.19 -9.73 -5.28
CA GLU A 547 23.49 -10.18 -3.90
C GLU A 547 24.38 -11.43 -3.81
N GLU A 548 24.25 -12.31 -4.81
CA GLU A 548 24.95 -13.59 -4.91
C GLU A 548 25.96 -13.60 -6.08
N SER A 549 26.01 -12.52 -6.86
CA SER A 549 26.85 -12.44 -8.05
C SER A 549 28.27 -12.02 -7.70
N THR A 550 29.25 -12.70 -8.28
CA THR A 550 30.67 -12.34 -8.23
C THR A 550 31.05 -11.20 -9.18
N VAL A 551 30.10 -10.77 -10.01
CA VAL A 551 30.32 -9.76 -11.05
C VAL A 551 30.34 -8.35 -10.45
N ASP A 552 31.52 -7.72 -10.36
CA ASP A 552 31.68 -6.29 -10.04
C ASP A 552 31.35 -5.43 -11.27
N ALA A 553 30.09 -5.45 -11.69
CA ALA A 553 29.66 -4.80 -12.91
C ALA A 553 29.53 -3.28 -12.75
N ARG A 554 30.13 -2.54 -13.70
CA ARG A 554 29.91 -1.10 -13.84
C ARG A 554 28.65 -0.85 -14.68
N MET A 555 27.98 0.27 -14.45
CA MET A 555 26.88 0.67 -15.34
C MET A 555 27.42 0.95 -16.74
N ILE A 556 26.65 0.55 -17.76
CA ILE A 556 26.85 1.08 -19.11
C ILE A 556 26.75 2.63 -19.02
N PRO A 557 27.80 3.36 -19.43
CA PRO A 557 27.73 4.83 -19.52
C PRO A 557 26.62 5.20 -20.51
N VAL A 558 25.70 6.08 -20.12
CA VAL A 558 24.65 6.55 -21.03
C VAL A 558 24.93 8.01 -21.32
N ALA A 559 25.04 8.34 -22.60
CA ALA A 559 25.43 9.65 -23.07
C ALA A 559 24.23 10.59 -23.12
N ASP A 560 24.37 11.74 -22.47
CA ASP A 560 23.96 13.00 -23.09
C ASP A 560 25.26 13.68 -23.54
N ASP A 561 25.50 13.63 -24.86
CA ASP A 561 26.53 14.30 -25.65
C ASP A 561 28.04 14.01 -25.46
N GLU A 562 28.51 13.29 -24.43
CA GLU A 562 29.91 12.84 -24.36
C GLU A 562 30.07 11.44 -23.75
N TYR A 563 29.95 10.37 -24.56
CA TYR A 563 30.89 9.23 -24.57
C TYR A 563 30.43 8.17 -25.58
N ASN A 564 31.17 8.10 -26.70
CA ASN A 564 30.98 7.15 -27.79
C ASN A 564 31.93 5.95 -27.61
N LYS A 565 31.81 5.17 -26.53
CA LYS A 565 32.46 3.84 -26.50
C LYS A 565 31.60 2.89 -27.33
N THR A 566 31.76 3.00 -28.65
CA THR A 566 31.06 2.19 -29.65
C THR A 566 31.83 0.92 -30.01
N ASP A 567 33.09 0.84 -29.58
CA ASP A 567 33.94 -0.34 -29.73
C ASP A 567 34.19 -0.92 -28.33
N ILE A 568 33.81 -2.18 -28.13
CA ILE A 568 34.09 -2.98 -26.93
C ILE A 568 35.55 -3.45 -27.04
N GLU A 569 36.37 -3.21 -26.00
CA GLU A 569 37.72 -3.78 -25.96
C GLU A 569 37.63 -5.29 -25.68
N ASP A 570 38.59 -6.12 -26.14
CA ASP A 570 38.54 -7.59 -25.98
C ASP A 570 38.41 -8.05 -24.51
N ASP A 571 38.74 -7.17 -23.54
CA ASP A 571 38.59 -7.37 -22.10
C ASP A 571 37.28 -6.80 -21.53
N GLU A 572 36.33 -6.34 -22.35
CA GLU A 572 35.06 -5.74 -21.89
C GLU A 572 33.87 -6.63 -22.27
N ILE A 573 32.94 -6.82 -21.33
CA ILE A 573 31.71 -7.62 -21.56
C ILE A 573 30.50 -6.78 -21.23
N TYR A 574 29.51 -6.76 -22.14
CA TYR A 574 28.35 -5.89 -22.04
C TYR A 574 27.07 -6.70 -21.94
N PHE A 575 26.41 -6.67 -20.78
CA PHE A 575 25.08 -7.22 -20.57
C PHE A 575 24.04 -6.18 -20.91
N HIS A 576 23.32 -6.38 -22.00
CA HIS A 576 22.16 -5.60 -22.39
C HIS A 576 20.87 -6.34 -22.04
N THR A 577 19.88 -5.62 -21.50
CA THR A 577 18.51 -6.15 -21.34
C THR A 577 17.49 -5.25 -22.02
N ILE A 578 16.42 -5.87 -22.53
CA ILE A 578 15.30 -5.17 -23.18
C ILE A 578 14.66 -4.11 -22.26
N TYR A 579 14.76 -4.28 -20.94
CA TYR A 579 14.18 -3.37 -19.97
C TYR A 579 14.82 -1.97 -19.95
N ASP A 580 16.05 -1.80 -20.42
CA ASP A 580 16.68 -0.47 -20.51
C ASP A 580 16.04 0.42 -21.59
N LYS A 581 15.33 -0.20 -22.56
CA LYS A 581 14.53 0.53 -23.56
C LYS A 581 13.15 0.89 -23.04
N GLU A 582 12.58 0.04 -22.20
CA GLU A 582 11.19 0.15 -21.75
C GLU A 582 11.05 0.89 -20.40
N ILE A 583 12.12 0.87 -19.58
CA ILE A 583 12.16 1.38 -18.20
C ILE A 583 13.31 2.41 -18.11
N GLY A 584 13.03 3.68 -18.38
CA GLY A 584 14.05 4.74 -18.38
C GLY A 584 14.41 5.27 -16.97
N TYR A 585 15.69 5.62 -16.73
CA TYR A 585 16.13 6.22 -15.46
C TYR A 585 17.38 7.13 -15.57
N ARG A 586 17.30 8.38 -15.06
CA ARG A 586 18.43 9.30 -14.78
C ARG A 586 18.71 9.41 -13.27
N PRO A 587 19.94 9.12 -12.83
CA PRO A 587 20.37 9.26 -11.43
C PRO A 587 20.64 10.70 -10.95
N GLU A 588 20.93 11.63 -11.85
CA GLU A 588 21.47 12.95 -11.48
C GLU A 588 20.43 13.88 -10.79
N LEU A 589 19.16 13.47 -10.72
CA LEU A 589 18.06 14.23 -10.12
C LEU A 589 17.54 13.64 -8.79
N GLU A 590 18.28 12.72 -8.16
CA GLU A 590 17.94 12.15 -6.84
C GLU A 590 17.93 13.14 -5.68
N SER A 591 18.23 14.42 -5.90
CA SER A 591 18.02 15.45 -4.87
C SER A 591 16.56 15.55 -4.42
N SER A 592 15.61 15.03 -5.21
CA SER A 592 14.20 14.93 -4.85
C SER A 592 13.76 13.47 -4.58
N ARG A 593 13.65 13.10 -3.30
CA ARG A 593 13.29 11.75 -2.78
C ARG A 593 11.86 11.26 -3.12
N ARG A 594 11.22 11.72 -4.21
CA ARG A 594 9.78 11.46 -4.46
C ARG A 594 9.53 10.70 -5.76
N VAL A 595 8.60 9.75 -5.67
CA VAL A 595 8.14 8.85 -6.76
C VAL A 595 7.67 9.66 -7.98
N GLY A 596 8.20 9.34 -9.17
CA GLY A 596 7.80 9.96 -10.45
C GLY A 596 8.60 11.19 -10.88
N GLN A 597 9.63 11.60 -10.11
CA GLN A 597 10.50 12.73 -10.46
C GLN A 597 11.78 12.35 -11.23
N ALA A 598 11.92 11.08 -11.64
CA ALA A 598 13.04 10.66 -12.46
C ALA A 598 12.87 11.15 -13.90
N GLU A 599 13.84 11.90 -14.43
CA GLU A 599 13.99 12.01 -15.88
C GLU A 599 14.41 10.65 -16.44
N THR A 600 13.89 10.28 -17.61
CA THR A 600 14.26 9.03 -18.28
C THR A 600 15.49 9.26 -19.15
N THR A 601 16.53 8.45 -18.98
CA THR A 601 17.41 8.15 -20.11
C THR A 601 17.19 6.70 -20.49
N GLN A 602 16.52 6.49 -21.62
CA GLN A 602 16.50 5.20 -22.31
C GLN A 602 17.77 5.10 -23.14
N ILE A 603 18.33 3.90 -23.29
CA ILE A 603 19.39 3.71 -24.28
C ILE A 603 18.76 3.92 -25.67
N SER A 604 19.34 4.83 -26.46
CA SER A 604 18.81 5.10 -27.81
C SER A 604 18.89 3.84 -28.68
N ASP A 605 17.91 3.65 -29.57
CA ASP A 605 17.94 2.51 -30.52
C ASP A 605 19.24 2.47 -31.32
N ARG A 606 19.76 3.65 -31.67
CA ARG A 606 21.05 3.80 -32.31
C ARG A 606 22.20 3.22 -31.50
N SER A 607 22.25 3.47 -30.19
CA SER A 607 23.31 2.94 -29.32
C SER A 607 23.24 1.42 -29.20
N VAL A 608 22.04 0.84 -29.14
CA VAL A 608 21.86 -0.63 -29.12
C VAL A 608 22.23 -1.24 -30.47
N ASP A 609 21.82 -0.61 -31.57
CA ASP A 609 22.16 -1.08 -32.93
C ASP A 609 23.67 -0.96 -33.20
N GLU A 610 24.34 0.08 -32.69
CA GLU A 610 25.79 0.22 -32.79
C GLU A 610 26.53 -0.85 -31.98
N ILE A 611 26.09 -1.17 -30.75
CA ILE A 611 26.64 -2.29 -29.97
C ILE A 611 26.45 -3.63 -30.70
N ARG A 612 25.25 -3.87 -31.25
CA ARG A 612 24.92 -5.10 -32.00
C ARG A 612 25.72 -5.30 -33.27
N THR A 613 26.04 -4.22 -33.97
CA THR A 613 26.70 -4.30 -35.28
C THR A 613 28.21 -4.38 -35.20
N ARG A 614 28.81 -3.96 -34.07
CA ARG A 614 30.27 -3.87 -33.92
C ARG A 614 30.89 -4.96 -33.06
N ASN A 615 30.10 -5.70 -32.29
CA ASN A 615 30.59 -6.66 -31.31
C ASN A 615 29.89 -8.02 -31.45
N ASP A 616 30.56 -9.08 -31.00
CA ASP A 616 30.04 -10.43 -31.15
C ASP A 616 29.05 -10.75 -30.02
N ASN A 617 27.86 -11.20 -30.38
CA ASN A 617 26.89 -11.69 -29.41
C ASN A 617 27.34 -13.07 -28.90
N VAL A 618 27.86 -13.11 -27.69
CA VAL A 618 28.39 -14.31 -27.05
C VAL A 618 27.33 -15.08 -26.25
N TYR A 619 26.23 -14.41 -25.87
CA TYR A 619 25.10 -15.04 -25.22
C TYR A 619 23.81 -14.26 -25.47
N SER A 620 22.74 -14.96 -25.80
CA SER A 620 21.43 -14.35 -25.96
C SER A 620 20.34 -15.27 -25.43
N ASN A 621 19.41 -14.66 -24.70
CA ASN A 621 18.12 -15.24 -24.39
C ASN A 621 17.01 -14.23 -24.72
N GLN A 622 15.76 -14.56 -24.39
CA GLN A 622 14.60 -13.73 -24.75
C GLN A 622 14.60 -12.31 -24.14
N VAL A 623 15.41 -12.04 -23.12
CA VAL A 623 15.44 -10.78 -22.36
C VAL A 623 16.81 -10.12 -22.35
N VAL A 624 17.88 -10.92 -22.37
CA VAL A 624 19.27 -10.48 -22.18
C VAL A 624 20.12 -10.87 -23.37
N GLU A 625 20.96 -9.93 -23.81
CA GLU A 625 21.99 -10.13 -24.80
C GLU A 625 23.34 -9.72 -24.19
N VAL A 626 24.37 -10.53 -24.40
CA VAL A 626 25.72 -10.27 -23.91
C VAL A 626 26.65 -10.14 -25.11
N TYR A 627 27.41 -9.06 -25.12
CA TYR A 627 28.37 -8.72 -26.19
C TYR A 627 29.79 -8.76 -25.64
N LYS A 628 30.71 -9.25 -26.46
CA LYS A 628 32.16 -9.20 -26.25
C LYS A 628 32.84 -8.67 -27.50
#